data_AF-A0A6M0CCH3-F1
#
_entry.id   AF-A0A6M0CCH3-F1
#
_cell.length_a   1.000
_cell.length_b   1.000
_cell.length_c   1.000
_cell.angle_alpha   90.00
_cell.angle_beta   90.00
_cell.angle_gamma   90.00
#
_symmetry.space_group_name_H-M   'P 1'
#
loop_
_entity.id
_entity.type
_entity.pdbx_description
1 polymer ?
#
loop_
_entity_poly.entity_id
_entity_poly.type
_entity_poly.pdbx_seq_one_letter_code
_entity_poly.pdbx_strand_id
1 'polypeptide(L)'
;NQSPFNVGETISLSEFDFSQVKELVEGHRVNLNDGEIGRLMEVIGGHPFLVEKAIAFLKDNPGVGLDELLGKAATLEGIYSSHLLGLWGYIQEREKLATAMKEVVNGTEGVALQPNFIHQLDSLGVIKLNGNKAMPRCDLYREFFRDQLGAI
;
A
#
# COMPACT_ATOMS: atom_id res chain seq x y z
N ASN A 1 -17.66 20.25 6.16
CA ASN A 1 -16.48 20.88 6.79
C ASN A 1 -15.31 20.84 5.83
N GLN A 2 -15.21 21.82 4.93
CA GLN A 2 -13.98 22.11 4.19
C GLN A 2 -13.34 23.30 4.89
N SER A 3 -12.21 23.07 5.55
CA SER A 3 -11.42 24.13 6.16
C SER A 3 -10.84 25.02 5.04
N PRO A 4 -10.89 26.35 5.13
CA PRO A 4 -10.45 27.28 4.08
C PRO A 4 -8.91 27.38 3.96
N PHE A 5 -8.16 26.43 4.54
CA PHE A 5 -6.70 26.46 4.68
C PHE A 5 -5.95 25.37 3.89
N ASN A 6 -6.52 24.81 2.82
CA ASN A 6 -5.79 23.95 1.88
C ASN A 6 -5.44 24.71 0.58
N VAL A 7 -4.85 25.90 0.72
CA VAL A 7 -4.17 26.58 -0.41
C VAL A 7 -2.69 26.17 -0.38
N GLY A 8 -2.44 24.88 -0.53
CA GLY A 8 -1.11 24.34 -0.81
C GLY A 8 -1.27 23.45 -2.03
N GLU A 9 -0.38 23.59 -3.02
CA GLU A 9 -0.26 22.58 -4.07
C GLU A 9 -0.25 21.21 -3.39
N THR A 10 -1.18 20.33 -3.80
CA THR A 10 -1.21 18.97 -3.30
C THR A 10 0.02 18.30 -3.88
N ILE A 11 1.13 18.29 -3.12
CA ILE A 11 2.33 17.54 -3.50
C ILE A 11 1.91 16.07 -3.41
N SER A 12 1.52 15.52 -4.56
CA SER A 12 1.29 14.09 -4.69
C SER A 12 2.66 13.42 -4.62
N LEU A 13 2.93 12.75 -3.50
CA LEU A 13 4.10 11.90 -3.37
C LEU A 13 3.97 10.77 -4.37
N SER A 14 4.78 10.85 -5.43
CA SER A 14 4.86 9.81 -6.44
C SER A 14 5.44 8.54 -5.83
N GLU A 15 5.08 7.40 -6.41
CA GLU A 15 5.71 6.14 -6.06
C GLU A 15 7.19 6.18 -6.40
N PHE A 16 8.01 5.58 -5.56
CA PHE A 16 9.42 5.35 -5.86
C PHE A 16 9.56 4.37 -7.01
N ASP A 17 10.43 4.71 -7.95
CA ASP A 17 10.93 3.74 -8.92
C ASP A 17 12.01 2.84 -8.32
N PHE A 18 12.41 1.81 -9.07
CA PHE A 18 13.42 0.85 -8.64
C PHE A 18 14.75 1.50 -8.25
N SER A 19 15.18 2.52 -8.99
CA SER A 19 16.45 3.22 -8.72
C SER A 19 16.36 3.97 -7.40
N GLN A 20 15.24 4.63 -7.15
CA GLN A 20 15.00 5.35 -5.88
C GLN A 20 14.94 4.39 -4.68
N VAL A 21 14.29 3.21 -4.82
CA VAL A 21 14.30 2.19 -3.76
C VAL A 21 15.71 1.66 -3.52
N LYS A 22 16.48 1.41 -4.59
CA LYS A 22 17.87 0.97 -4.50
C LYS A 22 18.76 1.99 -3.78
N GLU A 23 18.64 3.27 -4.13
CA GLU A 23 19.35 4.36 -3.44
C GLU A 23 19.00 4.41 -1.95
N LEU A 24 17.74 4.19 -1.58
CA LEU A 24 17.32 4.13 -0.17
C LEU A 24 17.93 2.94 0.56
N VAL A 25 17.93 1.75 -0.05
CA VAL A 25 18.54 0.53 0.51
C VAL A 25 20.03 0.74 0.75
N GLU A 26 20.75 1.27 -0.23
CA GLU A 26 22.18 1.56 -0.15
C GLU A 26 22.48 2.63 0.91
N GLY A 27 21.71 3.71 0.92
CA GLY A 27 21.84 4.80 1.89
C GLY A 27 21.60 4.36 3.34
N HIS A 28 20.67 3.42 3.56
CA HIS A 28 20.40 2.83 4.87
C HIS A 28 21.32 1.65 5.23
N ARG A 29 22.20 1.24 4.30
CA ARG A 29 23.12 0.09 4.43
C ARG A 29 22.38 -1.22 4.73
N VAL A 30 21.20 -1.40 4.14
CA VAL A 30 20.45 -2.66 4.20
C VAL A 30 20.99 -3.59 3.13
N ASN A 31 21.24 -4.85 3.48
CA ASN A 31 21.79 -5.84 2.54
C ASN A 31 20.67 -6.51 1.73
N LEU A 32 20.08 -5.77 0.78
CA LEU A 32 19.20 -6.35 -0.25
C LEU A 32 19.90 -6.28 -1.62
N ASN A 33 19.85 -7.38 -2.36
CA ASN A 33 20.28 -7.40 -3.75
C ASN A 33 19.16 -6.92 -4.70
N ASP A 34 19.50 -6.67 -5.97
CA ASP A 34 18.54 -6.16 -6.97
C ASP A 34 17.29 -7.05 -7.13
N GLY A 35 17.44 -8.38 -7.01
CA GLY A 35 16.30 -9.31 -7.06
C GLY A 35 15.39 -9.22 -5.83
N GLU A 36 15.98 -9.02 -4.65
CA GLU A 36 15.24 -8.77 -3.41
C GLU A 36 14.51 -7.43 -3.44
N ILE A 37 15.15 -6.38 -3.97
CA ILE A 37 14.49 -5.08 -4.20
C ILE A 37 13.29 -5.25 -5.14
N GLY A 38 13.47 -6.00 -6.24
CA GLY A 38 12.39 -6.33 -7.17
C GLY A 38 11.21 -7.00 -6.46
N ARG A 39 11.47 -8.05 -5.67
CA ARG A 39 10.44 -8.74 -4.90
C ARG A 39 9.74 -7.85 -3.87
N LEU A 40 10.49 -7.01 -3.17
CA LEU A 40 9.92 -6.04 -2.24
C LEU A 40 8.90 -5.16 -2.98
N MET A 41 9.30 -4.59 -4.11
CA MET A 41 8.44 -3.73 -4.93
C MET A 41 7.27 -4.46 -5.59
N GLU A 42 7.37 -5.76 -5.89
CA GLU A 42 6.22 -6.56 -6.33
C GLU A 42 5.13 -6.56 -5.26
N VAL A 43 5.49 -6.76 -3.98
CA VAL A 43 4.52 -6.81 -2.88
C VAL A 43 3.98 -5.43 -2.51
N ILE A 44 4.86 -4.44 -2.31
CA ILE A 44 4.47 -3.13 -1.73
C ILE A 44 4.41 -1.98 -2.74
N GLY A 45 4.78 -2.23 -4.00
CA GLY A 45 4.94 -1.19 -5.01
C GLY A 45 6.08 -0.24 -4.69
N GLY A 46 5.98 0.99 -5.19
CA GLY A 46 6.85 2.11 -4.82
C GLY A 46 6.28 2.99 -3.72
N HIS A 47 5.31 2.52 -2.93
CA HIS A 47 4.64 3.38 -1.95
C HIS A 47 5.64 3.90 -0.89
N PRO A 48 5.92 5.22 -0.82
CA PRO A 48 7.05 5.73 -0.03
C PRO A 48 7.05 5.28 1.44
N PHE A 49 5.91 5.42 2.11
CA PHE A 49 5.74 4.95 3.49
C PHE A 49 5.99 3.45 3.67
N LEU A 50 5.52 2.59 2.76
CA LEU A 50 5.69 1.14 2.90
C LEU A 50 7.15 0.73 2.69
N VAL A 51 7.81 1.37 1.71
CA VAL A 51 9.22 1.15 1.38
C VAL A 51 10.11 1.57 2.55
N GLU A 52 9.94 2.80 3.04
CA GLU A 52 10.70 3.31 4.18
C GLU A 52 10.53 2.42 5.42
N LYS A 53 9.30 1.95 5.67
CA LYS A 53 9.03 1.07 6.81
C LYS A 53 9.72 -0.29 6.68
N ALA A 54 9.77 -0.90 5.49
CA ALA A 54 10.52 -2.14 5.27
C ALA A 54 12.02 -1.93 5.47
N ILE A 55 12.58 -0.88 4.87
CA ILE A 55 14.02 -0.58 4.95
C ILE A 55 14.43 -0.30 6.40
N ALA A 56 13.66 0.51 7.12
CA ALA A 56 13.91 0.79 8.54
C ALA A 56 13.86 -0.50 9.38
N PHE A 57 12.85 -1.34 9.16
CA PHE A 57 12.74 -2.61 9.88
C PHE A 57 13.93 -3.54 9.61
N LEU A 58 14.33 -3.73 8.35
CA LEU A 58 15.45 -4.61 7.99
C LEU A 58 16.79 -4.08 8.51
N LYS A 59 16.96 -2.75 8.53
CA LYS A 59 18.13 -2.10 9.14
C LYS A 59 18.21 -2.41 10.64
N ASP A 60 17.10 -2.32 11.35
CA ASP A 60 17.04 -2.55 12.79
C ASP A 60 17.07 -4.05 13.15
N ASN A 61 16.79 -4.94 12.19
CA ASN A 61 16.70 -6.39 12.37
C ASN A 61 17.55 -7.15 11.33
N PRO A 62 18.89 -7.04 11.37
CA PRO A 62 19.77 -7.60 10.33
C PRO A 62 19.75 -9.14 10.22
N GLY A 63 19.14 -9.83 11.19
CA GLY A 63 18.94 -11.29 11.15
C GLY A 63 17.67 -11.74 10.44
N VAL A 64 16.76 -10.81 10.09
CA VAL A 64 15.51 -11.12 9.40
C VAL A 64 15.72 -10.98 7.89
N GLY A 65 15.40 -12.04 7.16
CA GLY A 65 15.44 -12.03 5.69
C GLY A 65 14.20 -11.37 5.08
N LEU A 66 14.32 -10.93 3.82
CA LEU A 66 13.19 -10.31 3.10
C LEU A 66 11.98 -11.25 2.99
N ASP A 67 12.20 -12.53 2.67
CA ASP A 67 11.11 -13.50 2.52
C ASP A 67 10.33 -13.70 3.83
N GLU A 68 11.00 -13.63 5.00
CA GLU A 68 10.32 -13.70 6.30
C GLU A 68 9.48 -12.44 6.56
N LEU A 69 10.02 -11.26 6.25
CA LEU A 69 9.29 -9.99 6.35
C LEU A 69 8.03 -10.01 5.47
N LEU A 70 8.19 -10.41 4.20
CA LEU A 70 7.10 -10.44 3.21
C LEU A 70 6.07 -11.52 3.53
N GLY A 71 6.49 -12.68 4.05
CA GLY A 71 5.58 -13.76 4.43
C GLY A 71 4.57 -13.38 5.53
N LYS A 72 4.85 -12.32 6.30
CA LYS A 72 3.94 -11.79 7.32
C LYS A 72 3.32 -10.44 6.92
N ALA A 73 3.72 -9.84 5.79
CA ALA A 73 3.45 -8.44 5.49
C ALA A 73 1.96 -8.08 5.50
N ALA A 74 1.11 -8.91 4.88
CA ALA A 74 -0.34 -8.73 4.81
C ALA A 74 -1.11 -9.28 6.04
N THR A 75 -0.42 -9.60 7.14
CA THR A 75 -1.02 -10.20 8.35
C THR A 75 -1.05 -9.22 9.51
N LEU A 76 -1.79 -9.55 10.57
CA LEU A 76 -1.82 -8.78 11.81
C LEU A 76 -0.50 -8.85 12.59
N GLU A 77 0.37 -9.82 12.30
CA GLU A 77 1.72 -9.94 12.88
C GLU A 77 2.77 -9.17 12.09
N GLY A 78 2.45 -8.76 10.86
CA GLY A 78 3.36 -8.06 9.97
C GLY A 78 3.70 -6.64 10.40
N ILE A 79 4.80 -6.12 9.89
CA ILE A 79 5.26 -4.75 10.18
C ILE A 79 4.25 -3.68 9.73
N TYR A 80 3.35 -4.02 8.80
CA TYR A 80 2.33 -3.12 8.27
C TYR A 80 1.02 -3.16 9.03
N SER A 81 0.84 -4.04 10.03
CA SER A 81 -0.43 -4.30 10.70
C SER A 81 -1.14 -3.05 11.20
N SER A 82 -0.44 -2.18 11.94
CA SER A 82 -1.03 -0.93 12.47
C SER A 82 -1.54 0.01 11.36
N HIS A 83 -0.83 0.08 10.23
CA HIS A 83 -1.25 0.88 9.07
C HIS A 83 -2.47 0.28 8.40
N LEU A 84 -2.41 -1.03 8.14
CA LEU A 84 -3.48 -1.79 7.51
C LEU A 84 -4.77 -1.77 8.33
N LEU A 85 -4.69 -1.93 9.65
CA LEU A 85 -5.83 -1.84 10.56
C LEU A 85 -6.44 -0.43 10.61
N GLY A 86 -5.61 0.62 10.55
CA GLY A 86 -6.10 2.00 10.48
C GLY A 86 -6.91 2.25 9.20
N LEU A 87 -6.40 1.79 8.05
CA LEU A 87 -7.12 1.85 6.78
C LEU A 87 -8.40 1.00 6.80
N TRP A 88 -8.33 -0.21 7.33
CA TRP A 88 -9.49 -1.09 7.48
C TRP A 88 -10.57 -0.45 8.34
N GLY A 89 -10.23 0.07 9.51
CA GLY A 89 -11.18 0.74 10.41
C GLY A 89 -11.94 1.86 9.70
N TYR A 90 -11.24 2.70 8.93
CA TYR A 90 -11.87 3.75 8.14
C TYR A 90 -12.82 3.21 7.05
N ILE A 91 -12.43 2.13 6.37
CA ILE A 91 -13.18 1.56 5.25
C ILE A 91 -14.40 0.77 5.74
N GLN A 92 -14.25 -0.08 6.77
CA GLN A 92 -15.32 -0.96 7.25
C GLN A 92 -16.48 -0.21 7.91
N GLU A 93 -16.23 0.96 8.51
CA GLU A 93 -17.27 1.84 9.05
C GLU A 93 -18.23 2.38 7.96
N ARG A 94 -17.87 2.24 6.68
CA ARG A 94 -18.61 2.76 5.53
C ARG A 94 -18.96 1.62 4.58
N GLU A 95 -20.11 1.01 4.78
CA GLU A 95 -20.59 -0.17 4.03
C GLU A 95 -20.39 -0.06 2.50
N LYS A 96 -20.75 1.07 1.89
CA LYS A 96 -20.58 1.28 0.45
C LYS A 96 -19.11 1.41 0.02
N LEU A 97 -18.26 2.00 0.86
CA LEU A 97 -16.83 2.11 0.59
C LEU A 97 -16.14 0.75 0.75
N ALA A 98 -16.53 -0.03 1.77
CA ALA A 98 -16.08 -1.41 1.95
C ALA A 98 -16.46 -2.28 0.75
N THR A 99 -17.70 -2.16 0.26
CA THR A 99 -18.17 -2.86 -0.95
C THR A 99 -17.31 -2.49 -2.16
N ALA A 100 -17.09 -1.18 -2.39
CA ALA A 100 -16.24 -0.71 -3.49
C ALA A 100 -14.80 -1.23 -3.38
N MET A 101 -14.22 -1.25 -2.18
CA MET A 101 -12.87 -1.80 -1.96
C MET A 101 -12.83 -3.31 -2.21
N LYS A 102 -13.87 -4.05 -1.78
CA LYS A 102 -14.03 -5.50 -2.03
C LYS A 102 -14.08 -5.80 -3.53
N GLU A 103 -14.74 -4.98 -4.33
CA GLU A 103 -14.72 -5.11 -5.79
C GLU A 103 -13.31 -4.91 -6.34
N VAL A 104 -12.61 -3.86 -5.91
CA VAL A 104 -11.26 -3.52 -6.41
C VAL A 104 -10.26 -4.65 -6.14
N VAL A 105 -10.24 -5.22 -4.94
CA VAL A 105 -9.27 -6.26 -4.59
C VAL A 105 -9.56 -7.62 -5.21
N ASN A 106 -10.81 -7.87 -5.62
CA ASN A 106 -11.19 -9.07 -6.35
C ASN A 106 -11.07 -8.92 -7.87
N GLY A 107 -11.03 -7.69 -8.40
CA GLY A 107 -10.83 -7.42 -9.82
C GLY A 107 -9.39 -7.69 -10.29
N THR A 108 -9.26 -8.31 -11.47
CA THR A 108 -7.96 -8.58 -12.13
C THR A 108 -7.53 -7.45 -13.05
N GLU A 109 -8.46 -6.87 -13.82
CA GLU A 109 -8.20 -5.82 -14.81
C GLU A 109 -8.61 -4.40 -14.35
N GLY A 110 -8.80 -4.24 -13.03
CA GLY A 110 -9.35 -3.03 -12.42
C GLY A 110 -10.87 -2.92 -12.57
N VAL A 111 -11.49 -2.12 -11.70
CA VAL A 111 -12.94 -1.98 -11.58
C VAL A 111 -13.39 -0.54 -11.83
N ALA A 112 -14.46 -0.37 -12.60
CA ALA A 112 -15.11 0.91 -12.77
C ALA A 112 -15.99 1.19 -11.54
N LEU A 113 -15.68 2.25 -10.81
CA LEU A 113 -16.41 2.67 -9.62
C LEU A 113 -17.00 4.07 -9.81
N GLN A 114 -17.94 4.45 -8.96
CA GLN A 114 -18.42 5.82 -8.92
C GLN A 114 -17.27 6.77 -8.49
N PRO A 115 -17.18 7.99 -9.07
CA PRO A 115 -16.08 8.91 -8.82
C PRO A 115 -15.83 9.25 -7.34
N ASN A 116 -16.88 9.29 -6.51
CA ASN A 116 -16.77 9.52 -5.08
C ASN A 116 -16.04 8.39 -4.33
N PHE A 117 -16.18 7.13 -4.78
CA PHE A 117 -15.46 6.00 -4.17
C PHE A 117 -14.02 5.95 -4.66
N ILE A 118 -13.78 6.24 -5.95
CA ILE A 118 -12.43 6.40 -6.49
C ILE A 118 -11.67 7.45 -5.69
N HIS A 119 -12.23 8.66 -5.58
CA HIS A 119 -11.57 9.76 -4.86
C HIS A 119 -11.26 9.39 -3.40
N GLN A 120 -12.20 8.76 -2.69
CA GLN A 120 -11.98 8.35 -1.30
C GLN A 120 -10.89 7.30 -1.17
N LEU A 121 -10.92 6.24 -1.97
CA LEU A 121 -9.93 5.17 -1.91
C LEU A 121 -8.54 5.65 -2.37
N ASP A 122 -8.48 6.52 -3.37
CA ASP A 122 -7.22 7.11 -3.85
C ASP A 122 -6.62 8.07 -2.82
N SER A 123 -7.46 8.86 -2.15
CA SER A 123 -7.03 9.73 -1.03
C SER A 123 -6.48 8.95 0.17
N LEU A 124 -6.90 7.69 0.34
CA LEU A 124 -6.34 6.78 1.35
C LEU A 124 -5.04 6.11 0.87
N GLY A 125 -4.65 6.29 -0.39
CA GLY A 125 -3.47 5.67 -0.99
C GLY A 125 -3.61 4.17 -1.24
N VAL A 126 -4.82 3.58 -1.14
CA VAL A 126 -5.00 2.12 -1.25
C VAL A 126 -5.24 1.63 -2.68
N ILE A 127 -5.62 2.53 -3.59
CA ILE A 127 -5.79 2.24 -5.01
C ILE A 127 -4.87 3.10 -5.87
N LYS A 128 -4.73 2.70 -7.13
CA LYS A 128 -4.23 3.52 -8.24
C LYS A 128 -5.20 3.42 -9.41
N LEU A 129 -5.15 4.42 -10.29
CA LEU A 129 -5.97 4.46 -11.49
C LEU A 129 -5.19 3.97 -12.71
N ASN A 130 -5.81 3.08 -13.47
CA ASN A 130 -5.39 2.74 -14.83
C ASN A 130 -6.51 3.18 -15.79
N GLY A 131 -6.34 4.36 -16.40
CA GLY A 131 -7.45 5.07 -17.04
C GLY A 131 -8.54 5.38 -16.01
N ASN A 132 -9.77 4.92 -16.26
CA ASN A 132 -10.92 5.12 -15.36
C ASN A 132 -11.21 3.90 -14.46
N LYS A 133 -10.30 2.94 -14.38
CA LYS A 133 -10.46 1.74 -13.54
C LYS A 133 -9.58 1.84 -12.30
N ALA A 134 -10.19 1.58 -11.14
CA ALA A 134 -9.49 1.46 -9.87
C ALA A 134 -8.84 0.08 -9.76
N MET A 135 -7.58 0.06 -9.38
CA MET A 135 -6.80 -1.15 -9.08
C MET A 135 -6.20 -1.03 -7.67
N PRO A 136 -5.98 -2.12 -6.93
CA PRO A 136 -5.16 -2.06 -5.72
C PRO A 136 -3.80 -1.43 -6.05
N ARG A 137 -3.32 -0.56 -5.17
CA ARG A 137 -2.04 0.13 -5.43
C ARG A 137 -0.88 -0.87 -5.49
N CYS A 138 -0.88 -1.83 -4.58
CA CYS A 138 0.09 -2.91 -4.47
C CYS A 138 -0.55 -4.20 -3.95
N ASP A 139 0.18 -5.31 -4.03
CA ASP A 139 -0.32 -6.64 -3.65
C ASP A 139 -0.54 -6.77 -2.14
N LEU A 140 0.25 -6.07 -1.31
CA LEU A 140 0.01 -5.96 0.14
C LEU A 140 -1.44 -5.56 0.45
N TYR A 141 -1.92 -4.49 -0.20
CA TYR A 141 -3.29 -4.03 0.00
C TYR A 141 -4.30 -5.01 -0.60
N ARG A 142 -4.01 -5.59 -1.76
CA ARG A 142 -4.89 -6.60 -2.39
C ARG A 142 -5.11 -7.77 -1.44
N GLU A 143 -4.04 -8.36 -0.92
CA GLU A 143 -4.10 -9.53 -0.05
C GLU A 143 -4.83 -9.23 1.26
N PHE A 144 -4.39 -8.19 1.97
CA PHE A 144 -4.97 -7.83 3.26
C PHE A 144 -6.47 -7.52 3.16
N PHE A 145 -6.88 -6.65 2.23
CA PHE A 145 -8.29 -6.30 2.12
C PHE A 145 -9.16 -7.40 1.51
N ARG A 146 -8.61 -8.30 0.70
CA ARG A 146 -9.35 -9.47 0.22
C ARG A 146 -9.71 -10.41 1.37
N ASP A 147 -8.77 -10.64 2.29
CA ASP A 147 -9.00 -11.45 3.49
C ASP A 147 -10.01 -10.76 4.43
N GLN A 148 -9.70 -9.53 4.85
CA GLN A 148 -10.49 -8.83 5.87
C GLN A 148 -11.89 -8.41 5.40
N LEU A 149 -12.07 -8.09 4.12
CA LEU A 149 -13.40 -7.77 3.55
C LEU A 149 -14.12 -9.01 3.00
N GLY A 150 -13.43 -10.14 2.87
CA GLY A 150 -14.02 -11.42 2.51
C GLY A 150 -14.80 -12.05 3.68
N ALA A 151 -14.39 -11.75 4.91
CA ALA A 151 -15.00 -12.23 6.15
C ALA A 151 -16.29 -11.50 6.56
N ILE A 152 -16.63 -10.41 5.86
CA ILE A 152 -17.84 -9.59 6.06
C ILE A 152 -18.74 -9.65 4.82
#